data_AF-A0A564ZPS9-F1
#
_entry.id   AF-A0A564ZPS9-F1
#
_cell.length_a   1.000
_cell.length_b   1.000
_cell.length_c   1.000
_cell.angle_alpha   90.00
_cell.angle_beta   90.00
_cell.angle_gamma   90.00
#
_symmetry.space_group_name_H-M   'P 1'
#
loop_
_entity.id
_entity.type
_entity.pdbx_description
1 polymer ?
#
loop_
_entity_poly.entity_id
_entity_poly.type
_entity_poly.pdbx_seq_one_letter_code
_entity_poly.pdbx_strand_id
1 'polypeptide(L)'
;MEKLINDFSVFFHKYKSLLDNNNYVSKVNYEDKCRTQVSIYSDETNSFSPHCKKCMGYLEYLDDVITDEEVQKQGIIYLYFWLHYYELQNGINEGNTLGNFKKLMNAYGQIGQNTANIHNVYNYYIENKLNYELNDLFYLYEKFDNFQKNKVCTDTKCTCAKECVEKYMSSAEKCKNYGNVYFCNELEKFRTKYNEYKPSVNECQEVQSYLPSCKNFSTSVIILISFITISVLSSLLFILYKFTPLGSCVRFRSKRPQRIYSNFTNEEAKVFYTRGRSRTPEVKPYNIAYNSI
;
A
#
# COMPACT_ATOMS: atom_id res chain seq x y z
N MET A 1 -12.18 -18.86 4.71
CA MET A 1 -11.50 -18.77 3.41
C MET A 1 -10.08 -18.22 3.57
N GLU A 2 -9.89 -17.21 4.41
CA GLU A 2 -8.58 -16.57 4.70
C GLU A 2 -7.50 -17.56 5.19
N LYS A 3 -7.81 -18.51 6.08
CA LYS A 3 -6.85 -19.55 6.50
C LYS A 3 -6.38 -20.47 5.36
N LEU A 4 -7.15 -20.56 4.29
CA LEU A 4 -6.84 -21.38 3.11
C LEU A 4 -6.04 -20.56 2.09
N ILE A 5 -6.04 -19.23 2.18
CA ILE A 5 -5.33 -18.32 1.27
C ILE A 5 -4.44 -17.45 2.15
N ASN A 6 -3.22 -17.91 2.44
CA ASN A 6 -2.32 -17.18 3.35
C ASN A 6 -1.60 -16.00 2.67
N ASP A 7 -1.45 -16.05 1.34
CA ASP A 7 -0.94 -14.95 0.52
C ASP A 7 -1.72 -14.87 -0.79
N PHE A 8 -2.45 -13.78 -0.96
CA PHE A 8 -3.35 -13.63 -2.09
C PHE A 8 -2.58 -13.45 -3.41
N SER A 9 -1.41 -12.81 -3.38
CA SER A 9 -0.59 -12.65 -4.58
C SER A 9 -0.09 -13.99 -5.11
N VAL A 10 0.46 -14.82 -4.21
CA VAL A 10 0.96 -16.16 -4.56
C VAL A 10 -0.19 -17.03 -5.06
N PHE A 11 -1.31 -17.03 -4.34
CA PHE A 11 -2.54 -17.72 -4.75
C PHE A 11 -2.97 -17.30 -6.16
N PHE A 12 -3.12 -16.00 -6.40
CA PHE A 12 -3.58 -15.46 -7.68
C PHE A 12 -2.70 -15.92 -8.84
N HIS A 13 -1.38 -15.70 -8.76
CA HIS A 13 -0.48 -16.02 -9.87
C HIS A 13 -0.38 -17.53 -10.13
N LYS A 14 -0.37 -18.36 -9.08
CA LYS A 14 -0.33 -19.82 -9.19
C LYS A 14 -1.53 -20.33 -9.98
N TYR A 15 -2.75 -20.00 -9.54
CA TYR A 15 -3.96 -20.54 -10.14
C TYR A 15 -4.34 -19.86 -11.45
N LYS A 16 -3.95 -18.60 -11.66
CA LYS A 16 -4.03 -17.97 -12.99
C LYS A 16 -3.19 -18.73 -14.00
N SER A 17 -1.95 -19.03 -13.67
CA SER A 17 -1.07 -19.81 -14.56
C SER A 17 -1.62 -21.21 -14.82
N LEU A 18 -2.17 -21.87 -13.80
CA LEU A 18 -2.80 -23.18 -13.98
C LEU A 18 -4.03 -23.10 -14.87
N LEU A 19 -4.89 -22.08 -14.72
CA LEU A 19 -6.07 -21.92 -15.56
C LEU A 19 -5.73 -21.53 -17.00
N ASP A 20 -4.73 -20.66 -17.21
CA ASP A 20 -4.38 -20.12 -18.53
C ASP A 20 -3.52 -21.07 -19.37
N ASN A 21 -2.61 -21.83 -18.74
CA ASN A 21 -1.63 -22.67 -19.42
C ASN A 21 -1.92 -24.18 -19.31
N ASN A 22 -3.15 -24.55 -18.94
CA ASN A 22 -3.52 -25.95 -18.83
C ASN A 22 -3.54 -26.61 -20.22
N ASN A 23 -2.50 -27.39 -20.53
CA ASN A 23 -2.41 -28.20 -21.75
C ASN A 23 -2.89 -29.64 -21.52
N TYR A 24 -3.58 -29.91 -20.40
CA TYR A 24 -4.15 -31.23 -20.14
C TYR A 24 -5.13 -31.59 -21.25
N VAL A 25 -4.85 -32.70 -21.92
CA VAL A 25 -5.72 -33.24 -22.95
C VAL A 25 -6.85 -33.98 -22.25
N SER A 26 -7.99 -33.32 -22.17
CA SER A 26 -9.21 -33.90 -21.64
C SER A 26 -9.55 -35.21 -22.35
N LYS A 27 -9.97 -36.22 -21.57
CA LYS A 27 -10.52 -37.47 -22.13
C LYS A 27 -11.97 -37.28 -22.57
N VAL A 28 -12.59 -36.16 -22.22
CA VAL A 28 -14.00 -35.86 -22.44
C VAL A 28 -14.14 -34.73 -23.46
N ASN A 29 -15.00 -34.94 -24.46
CA ASN A 29 -15.38 -33.83 -25.33
C ASN A 29 -16.39 -32.91 -24.63
N TYR A 30 -15.91 -31.78 -24.10
CA TYR A 30 -16.75 -30.78 -23.44
C TYR A 30 -17.48 -29.84 -24.40
N GLU A 31 -17.25 -29.90 -25.71
CA GLU A 31 -17.87 -29.02 -26.71
C GLU A 31 -19.39 -29.14 -26.74
N ASP A 32 -19.90 -30.35 -26.97
CA ASP A 32 -21.34 -30.59 -27.02
C ASP A 32 -22.00 -30.42 -25.65
N LYS A 33 -21.25 -30.71 -24.58
CA LYS A 33 -21.76 -30.67 -23.21
C LYS A 33 -21.88 -29.24 -22.68
N CYS A 34 -20.89 -28.39 -22.97
CA CYS A 34 -20.97 -26.96 -22.67
C CYS A 34 -22.15 -26.30 -23.38
N ARG A 35 -22.46 -26.76 -24.59
CA ARG A 35 -23.58 -26.25 -25.39
C ARG A 35 -24.96 -26.73 -24.91
N THR A 36 -25.08 -27.97 -24.41
CA THR A 36 -26.38 -28.61 -24.12
C THR A 36 -26.71 -28.75 -22.63
N GLN A 37 -25.70 -28.87 -21.76
CA GLN A 37 -25.85 -29.19 -20.33
C GLN A 37 -25.39 -28.07 -19.39
N VAL A 38 -24.51 -27.18 -19.87
CA VAL A 38 -23.91 -26.07 -19.10
C VAL A 38 -24.45 -24.73 -19.62
N SER A 39 -25.76 -24.63 -19.81
CA SER A 39 -26.40 -23.34 -20.10
C SER A 39 -26.44 -22.50 -18.82
N ILE A 40 -25.29 -21.93 -18.45
CA ILE A 40 -25.16 -21.06 -17.28
C ILE A 40 -25.93 -19.75 -17.53
N TYR A 41 -25.82 -19.22 -18.74
CA TYR A 41 -26.42 -17.96 -19.19
C TYR A 41 -27.41 -18.23 -20.34
N SER A 42 -28.67 -17.85 -20.15
CA SER A 42 -29.69 -17.85 -21.21
C SER A 42 -29.38 -16.76 -22.24
N ASP A 43 -29.52 -17.07 -23.53
CA ASP A 43 -29.28 -16.20 -24.70
C ASP A 43 -27.81 -15.79 -25.01
N GLU A 44 -26.84 -16.06 -24.12
CA GLU A 44 -25.40 -15.82 -24.34
C GLU A 44 -24.56 -17.08 -24.61
N THR A 45 -25.23 -18.20 -24.94
CA THR A 45 -24.63 -19.54 -25.02
C THR A 45 -23.43 -19.67 -25.98
N ASN A 46 -23.31 -18.80 -26.97
CA ASN A 46 -22.20 -18.83 -27.94
C ASN A 46 -20.92 -18.16 -27.42
N SER A 47 -21.00 -17.07 -26.66
CA SER A 47 -19.80 -16.33 -26.20
C SER A 47 -19.11 -17.03 -25.03
N PHE A 48 -19.88 -17.65 -24.13
CA PHE A 48 -19.31 -18.37 -22.99
C PHE A 48 -18.82 -19.78 -23.34
N SER A 49 -19.25 -20.39 -24.44
CA SER A 49 -18.89 -21.78 -24.78
C SER A 49 -17.37 -22.08 -24.73
N PRO A 50 -16.47 -21.24 -25.28
CA PRO A 50 -15.02 -21.45 -25.14
C PRO A 50 -14.54 -21.38 -23.68
N HIS A 51 -15.12 -20.46 -22.91
CA HIS A 51 -14.84 -20.30 -21.48
C HIS A 51 -15.33 -21.51 -20.66
N CYS A 52 -16.50 -22.05 -20.98
CA CYS A 52 -17.01 -23.27 -20.37
C CYS A 52 -16.04 -24.44 -20.59
N LYS A 53 -15.56 -24.66 -21.82
CA LYS A 53 -14.58 -25.73 -22.10
C LYS A 53 -13.32 -25.55 -21.27
N LYS A 54 -12.82 -24.30 -21.18
CA LYS A 54 -11.66 -23.96 -20.35
C LYS A 54 -11.89 -24.29 -18.88
N CYS A 55 -13.04 -23.91 -18.33
CA CYS A 55 -13.44 -24.24 -16.96
C CYS A 55 -13.49 -25.76 -16.74
N MET A 56 -14.10 -26.50 -17.66
CA MET A 56 -14.24 -27.95 -17.55
C MET A 56 -12.89 -28.67 -17.59
N GLY A 57 -12.01 -28.33 -18.55
CA GLY A 57 -10.67 -28.93 -18.62
C GLY A 57 -9.80 -28.56 -17.42
N TYR A 58 -10.00 -27.38 -16.84
CA TYR A 58 -9.34 -26.99 -15.59
C TYR A 58 -9.84 -27.80 -14.39
N LEU A 59 -11.14 -28.04 -14.26
CA LEU A 59 -11.70 -28.91 -13.22
C LEU A 59 -11.21 -30.35 -13.37
N GLU A 60 -11.18 -30.89 -14.59
CA GLU A 60 -10.65 -32.23 -14.86
C GLU A 60 -9.17 -32.35 -14.50
N TYR A 61 -8.36 -31.33 -14.80
CA TYR A 61 -6.97 -31.30 -14.37
C TYR A 61 -6.82 -31.27 -12.83
N LEU A 62 -7.63 -30.47 -12.14
CA LEU A 62 -7.61 -30.45 -10.68
C LEU A 62 -7.97 -31.80 -10.08
N ASP A 63 -8.89 -32.54 -10.70
CA ASP A 63 -9.32 -33.85 -10.19
C ASP A 63 -8.36 -34.99 -10.56
N ASP A 64 -7.93 -35.04 -11.82
CA ASP A 64 -7.16 -36.18 -12.36
C ASP A 64 -5.66 -36.10 -12.04
N VAL A 65 -5.13 -34.88 -11.92
CA VAL A 65 -3.67 -34.65 -11.81
C VAL A 65 -3.25 -34.18 -10.43
N ILE A 66 -4.01 -33.27 -9.82
CA ILE A 66 -3.63 -32.71 -8.51
C ILE A 66 -4.08 -33.67 -7.42
N THR A 67 -3.14 -34.23 -6.67
CA THR A 67 -3.45 -35.13 -5.53
C THR A 67 -3.55 -34.39 -4.19
N ASP A 68 -3.03 -33.17 -4.12
CA ASP A 68 -3.06 -32.35 -2.91
C ASP A 68 -4.44 -31.69 -2.77
N GLU A 69 -5.18 -32.08 -1.73
CA GLU A 69 -6.53 -31.56 -1.49
C GLU A 69 -6.57 -30.04 -1.25
N GLU A 70 -5.55 -29.46 -0.61
CA GLU A 70 -5.51 -28.02 -0.38
C GLU A 70 -5.33 -27.27 -1.70
N VAL A 71 -4.46 -27.80 -2.57
CA VAL A 71 -4.24 -27.25 -3.90
C VAL A 71 -5.49 -27.34 -4.77
N GLN A 72 -6.21 -28.48 -4.72
CA GLN A 72 -7.51 -28.64 -5.37
C GLN A 72 -8.53 -27.60 -4.86
N LYS A 73 -8.68 -27.48 -3.53
CA LYS A 73 -9.60 -26.54 -2.86
C LYS A 73 -9.35 -25.10 -3.31
N GLN A 74 -8.10 -24.66 -3.26
CA GLN A 74 -7.69 -23.33 -3.70
C GLN A 74 -7.95 -23.13 -5.20
N GLY A 75 -7.71 -24.16 -6.04
CA GLY A 75 -7.96 -24.08 -7.48
C GLY A 75 -9.43 -23.87 -7.83
N ILE A 76 -10.33 -24.55 -7.13
CA ILE A 76 -11.78 -24.39 -7.30
C ILE A 76 -12.23 -22.99 -6.83
N ILE A 77 -11.70 -22.50 -5.72
CA ILE A 77 -11.99 -21.13 -5.24
C ILE A 77 -11.50 -20.08 -6.25
N TYR A 78 -10.33 -20.28 -6.85
CA TYR A 78 -9.84 -19.39 -7.90
C TYR A 78 -10.79 -19.36 -9.10
N LEU A 79 -11.29 -20.53 -9.53
CA LEU A 79 -12.25 -20.61 -10.63
C LEU A 79 -13.54 -19.83 -10.34
N TYR A 80 -14.01 -19.87 -9.09
CA TYR A 80 -15.15 -19.06 -8.66
C TYR A 80 -14.88 -17.56 -8.83
N PHE A 81 -13.73 -17.08 -8.35
CA PHE A 81 -13.37 -15.67 -8.49
C PHE A 81 -13.23 -15.24 -9.94
N TRP A 82 -12.66 -16.11 -10.78
CA TRP A 82 -12.55 -15.89 -12.20
C TRP A 82 -13.91 -15.81 -12.89
N LEU A 83 -14.86 -16.70 -12.55
CA LEU A 83 -16.21 -16.67 -13.09
C LEU A 83 -16.95 -15.40 -12.65
N HIS A 84 -16.84 -15.03 -11.38
CA HIS A 84 -17.40 -13.77 -10.85
C HIS A 84 -16.86 -12.56 -11.62
N TYR A 85 -15.54 -12.52 -11.85
CA TYR A 85 -14.91 -11.48 -12.65
C TYR A 85 -15.44 -11.42 -14.08
N TYR A 86 -15.54 -12.58 -14.74
CA TYR A 86 -16.09 -12.70 -16.09
C TYR A 86 -17.52 -12.16 -16.18
N GLU A 87 -18.39 -12.56 -15.25
CA GLU A 87 -19.79 -12.10 -15.22
C GLU A 87 -19.89 -10.59 -15.05
N LEU A 88 -19.10 -10.00 -14.14
CA LEU A 88 -19.11 -8.55 -13.95
C LEU A 88 -18.63 -7.80 -15.19
N GLN A 89 -17.59 -8.30 -15.87
CA GLN A 89 -17.05 -7.64 -17.07
C GLN A 89 -18.00 -7.70 -18.26
N ASN A 90 -18.79 -8.77 -18.38
CA ASN A 90 -19.74 -8.95 -19.48
C ASN A 90 -21.14 -8.43 -19.17
N GLY A 91 -21.36 -7.81 -18.00
CA GLY A 91 -22.66 -7.28 -17.62
C GLY A 91 -23.71 -8.36 -17.34
N ILE A 92 -23.30 -9.61 -17.06
CA ILE A 92 -24.17 -10.77 -16.83
C ILE A 92 -24.77 -10.77 -15.41
N ASN A 93 -25.02 -9.56 -14.90
CA ASN A 93 -25.21 -9.25 -13.49
C ASN A 93 -26.65 -9.47 -13.03
N GLU A 94 -27.14 -10.70 -13.10
CA GLU A 94 -28.38 -11.12 -12.41
C GLU A 94 -28.10 -11.71 -11.01
N GLY A 95 -27.01 -11.29 -10.35
CA GLY A 95 -26.78 -11.50 -8.92
C GLY A 95 -26.61 -12.95 -8.46
N ASN A 96 -26.36 -13.89 -9.38
CA ASN A 96 -26.32 -15.32 -9.04
C ASN A 96 -25.06 -16.04 -9.52
N THR A 97 -23.88 -15.41 -9.44
CA THR A 97 -22.59 -16.08 -9.68
C THR A 97 -22.48 -17.38 -8.90
N LEU A 98 -22.98 -17.38 -7.67
CA LEU A 98 -23.00 -18.57 -6.82
C LEU A 98 -23.82 -19.70 -7.46
N GLY A 99 -25.04 -19.43 -7.92
CA GLY A 99 -25.89 -20.39 -8.62
C GLY A 99 -25.32 -20.81 -9.98
N ASN A 100 -24.67 -19.89 -10.69
CA ASN A 100 -23.99 -20.17 -11.95
C ASN A 100 -22.79 -21.09 -11.76
N PHE A 101 -21.98 -20.82 -10.74
CA PHE A 101 -20.90 -21.70 -10.34
C PHE A 101 -21.43 -23.07 -9.89
N LYS A 102 -22.55 -23.12 -9.14
CA LYS A 102 -23.22 -24.38 -8.76
C LYS A 102 -23.65 -25.19 -9.99
N LYS A 103 -24.24 -24.53 -11.01
CA LYS A 103 -24.59 -25.18 -12.29
C LYS A 103 -23.36 -25.75 -12.98
N LEU A 104 -22.26 -24.98 -13.04
CA LEU A 104 -20.98 -25.43 -13.60
C LEU A 104 -20.45 -26.67 -12.87
N MET A 105 -20.43 -26.65 -11.53
CA MET A 105 -19.96 -27.77 -10.72
C MET A 105 -20.85 -29.02 -10.89
N ASN A 106 -22.17 -28.84 -10.90
CA ASN A 106 -23.12 -29.94 -11.10
C ASN A 106 -22.96 -30.59 -12.47
N ALA A 107 -22.82 -29.78 -13.52
CA ALA A 107 -22.62 -30.31 -14.86
C ALA A 107 -21.29 -31.07 -14.95
N TYR A 108 -20.21 -30.54 -14.37
CA TYR A 108 -18.94 -31.25 -14.30
C TYR A 108 -19.07 -32.60 -13.56
N GLY A 109 -19.72 -32.63 -12.39
CA GLY A 109 -19.91 -33.87 -11.60
C GLY A 109 -20.86 -34.91 -12.24
N GLN A 110 -21.75 -34.51 -13.14
CA GLN A 110 -22.53 -35.45 -13.96
C GLN A 110 -21.69 -36.07 -15.08
N ILE A 111 -20.61 -35.40 -15.47
CA ILE A 111 -19.79 -35.75 -16.63
C ILE A 111 -18.55 -36.55 -16.23
N GLY A 112 -17.86 -36.13 -15.17
CA GLY A 112 -16.75 -36.87 -14.57
C GLY A 112 -17.31 -37.98 -13.69
N GLN A 113 -16.84 -39.22 -13.85
CA GLN A 113 -17.29 -40.36 -13.03
C GLN A 113 -16.85 -40.27 -11.55
N ASN A 114 -16.39 -39.12 -11.08
CA ASN A 114 -15.87 -38.87 -9.74
C ASN A 114 -16.74 -37.83 -9.01
N THR A 115 -17.24 -38.22 -7.84
CA THR A 115 -18.13 -37.41 -6.98
C THR A 115 -17.42 -36.78 -5.77
N ALA A 116 -16.09 -36.82 -5.68
CA ALA A 116 -15.39 -36.48 -4.44
C ALA A 116 -14.63 -35.14 -4.53
N ASN A 117 -14.85 -34.29 -3.53
CA ASN A 117 -14.25 -32.98 -3.23
C ASN A 117 -14.88 -31.72 -3.85
N ILE A 118 -15.22 -31.66 -5.14
CA ILE A 118 -15.70 -30.39 -5.74
C ILE A 118 -16.97 -29.85 -5.09
N HIS A 119 -18.02 -30.67 -4.94
CA HIS A 119 -19.26 -30.26 -4.26
C HIS A 119 -19.03 -29.89 -2.79
N ASN A 120 -18.11 -30.57 -2.11
CA ASN A 120 -17.75 -30.27 -0.73
C ASN A 120 -17.06 -28.91 -0.63
N VAL A 121 -16.18 -28.57 -1.57
CA VAL A 121 -15.52 -27.26 -1.62
C VAL A 121 -16.53 -26.15 -1.89
N TYR A 122 -17.41 -26.36 -2.87
CA TYR A 122 -18.50 -25.44 -3.15
C TYR A 122 -19.37 -25.19 -1.91
N ASN A 123 -19.94 -26.24 -1.32
CA ASN A 123 -20.84 -26.09 -0.17
C ASN A 123 -20.12 -25.48 1.05
N TYR A 124 -18.92 -25.94 1.40
CA TYR A 124 -18.27 -25.52 2.64
C TYR A 124 -17.55 -24.17 2.55
N TYR A 125 -16.92 -23.86 1.43
CA TYR A 125 -16.11 -22.65 1.27
C TYR A 125 -16.81 -21.58 0.46
N ILE A 126 -17.52 -21.93 -0.61
CA ILE A 126 -18.08 -20.93 -1.54
C ILE A 126 -19.50 -20.53 -1.13
N GLU A 127 -20.40 -21.48 -0.87
CA GLU A 127 -21.79 -21.16 -0.48
C GLU A 127 -21.88 -20.52 0.91
N ASN A 128 -21.05 -20.98 1.87
CA ASN A 128 -21.18 -20.59 3.28
C ASN A 128 -20.10 -19.63 3.80
N LYS A 129 -18.99 -19.43 3.07
CA LYS A 129 -17.82 -18.67 3.59
C LYS A 129 -17.25 -17.66 2.61
N LEU A 130 -17.96 -17.38 1.52
CA LEU A 130 -17.52 -16.37 0.56
C LEU A 130 -17.57 -14.99 1.20
N ASN A 131 -16.50 -14.24 0.98
CA ASN A 131 -16.40 -12.85 1.39
C ASN A 131 -16.22 -11.98 0.13
N TYR A 132 -17.11 -11.02 -0.08
CA TYR A 132 -17.06 -10.06 -1.19
C TYR A 132 -15.73 -9.29 -1.26
N GLU A 133 -15.01 -9.13 -0.14
CA GLU A 133 -13.69 -8.50 -0.10
C GLU A 133 -12.61 -9.30 -0.84
N LEU A 134 -12.74 -10.63 -0.90
CA LEU A 134 -11.82 -11.47 -1.69
C LEU A 134 -12.05 -11.31 -3.19
N ASN A 135 -13.29 -11.02 -3.60
CA ASN A 135 -13.56 -10.59 -4.97
C ASN A 135 -12.83 -9.26 -5.22
N ASP A 136 -12.90 -8.28 -4.32
CA ASP A 136 -12.17 -7.02 -4.51
C ASP A 136 -10.65 -7.22 -4.70
N LEU A 137 -10.02 -8.11 -3.92
CA LEU A 137 -8.62 -8.47 -4.12
C LEU A 137 -8.39 -9.12 -5.49
N PHE A 138 -9.23 -10.07 -5.88
CA PHE A 138 -9.11 -10.74 -7.19
C PHE A 138 -9.13 -9.74 -8.33
N TYR A 139 -10.08 -8.81 -8.31
CA TYR A 139 -10.25 -7.79 -9.34
C TYR A 139 -9.06 -6.85 -9.39
N LEU A 140 -8.52 -6.48 -8.23
CA LEU A 140 -7.34 -5.64 -8.14
C LEU A 140 -6.12 -6.33 -8.77
N TYR A 141 -5.91 -7.62 -8.47
CA TYR A 141 -4.82 -8.40 -9.07
C TYR A 141 -5.02 -8.67 -10.56
N GLU A 142 -6.24 -8.88 -11.05
CA GLU A 142 -6.54 -8.95 -12.49
C GLU A 142 -6.18 -7.65 -13.21
N LYS A 143 -6.60 -6.49 -12.67
CA LYS A 143 -6.26 -5.18 -13.24
C LYS A 143 -4.75 -4.95 -13.23
N PHE A 144 -4.06 -5.36 -12.16
CA PHE A 144 -2.61 -5.27 -12.07
C PHE A 144 -1.90 -6.18 -13.08
N ASP A 145 -2.32 -7.44 -13.22
CA ASP A 145 -1.75 -8.38 -14.21
C ASP A 145 -1.95 -7.88 -15.65
N ASN A 146 -3.12 -7.32 -15.95
CA ASN A 146 -3.42 -6.70 -17.25
C ASN A 146 -2.55 -5.48 -17.51
N PHE A 147 -2.34 -4.63 -16.50
CA PHE A 147 -1.40 -3.51 -16.56
C PHE A 147 0.05 -3.99 -16.79
N GLN A 148 0.49 -5.03 -16.09
CA GLN A 148 1.85 -5.58 -16.25
C GLN A 148 2.10 -6.15 -17.65
N LYS A 149 1.11 -6.85 -18.21
CA LYS A 149 1.24 -7.56 -19.49
C LYS A 149 0.73 -6.76 -20.69
N ASN A 150 0.12 -5.60 -20.47
CA ASN A 150 -0.54 -4.79 -21.50
C ASN A 150 -1.60 -5.57 -22.33
N LYS A 151 -2.35 -6.49 -21.70
CA LYS A 151 -3.14 -7.51 -22.41
C LYS A 151 -4.61 -7.14 -22.70
N VAL A 152 -5.18 -6.11 -22.07
CA VAL A 152 -6.63 -5.79 -22.19
C VAL A 152 -6.89 -4.28 -21.99
N CYS A 153 -5.93 -3.41 -22.30
CA CYS A 153 -6.12 -1.98 -22.07
C CYS A 153 -6.98 -1.38 -23.17
N THR A 154 -8.07 -0.70 -22.80
CA THR A 154 -9.02 -0.06 -23.71
C THR A 154 -8.33 0.91 -24.68
N ASP A 155 -7.25 1.58 -24.23
CA ASP A 155 -6.50 2.52 -25.07
C ASP A 155 -4.98 2.40 -24.88
N THR A 156 -4.49 2.51 -23.64
CA THR A 156 -3.04 2.56 -23.36
C THR A 156 -2.68 1.81 -22.08
N LYS A 157 -1.40 1.47 -21.91
CA LYS A 157 -0.83 0.97 -20.65
C LYS A 157 -1.20 1.90 -19.46
N CYS A 158 -1.30 3.21 -19.69
CA CYS A 158 -1.69 4.18 -18.67
C CYS A 158 -3.16 4.10 -18.28
N THR A 159 -4.06 3.75 -19.21
CA THR A 159 -5.47 3.49 -18.91
C THR A 159 -5.59 2.32 -17.92
N CYS A 160 -4.91 1.20 -18.19
CA CYS A 160 -4.86 0.06 -17.25
C CYS A 160 -4.25 0.43 -15.90
N ALA A 161 -3.17 1.22 -15.91
CA ALA A 161 -2.54 1.68 -14.68
C ALA A 161 -3.49 2.53 -13.83
N LYS A 162 -4.25 3.43 -14.46
CA LYS A 162 -5.26 4.28 -13.82
C LYS A 162 -6.40 3.45 -13.24
N GLU A 163 -6.98 2.53 -13.99
CA GLU A 163 -8.04 1.63 -13.50
C GLU A 163 -7.56 0.77 -12.32
N CYS A 164 -6.31 0.30 -12.36
CA CYS A 164 -5.71 -0.45 -11.26
C CYS A 164 -5.58 0.40 -9.98
N VAL A 165 -5.12 1.66 -10.12
CA VAL A 165 -5.04 2.61 -9.00
C VAL A 165 -6.41 2.97 -8.46
N GLU A 166 -7.39 3.25 -9.32
CA GLU A 166 -8.77 3.57 -8.90
C GLU A 166 -9.39 2.39 -8.14
N LYS A 167 -9.19 1.16 -8.62
CA LYS A 167 -9.64 -0.04 -7.91
C LYS A 167 -8.97 -0.17 -6.55
N TYR A 168 -7.66 0.07 -6.47
CA TYR A 168 -6.93 0.08 -5.20
C TYR A 168 -7.51 1.12 -4.24
N MET A 169 -7.75 2.35 -4.69
CA MET A 169 -8.24 3.44 -3.84
C MET A 169 -9.63 3.11 -3.27
N SER A 170 -10.52 2.54 -4.08
CA SER A 170 -11.83 2.05 -3.62
C SER A 170 -11.67 0.94 -2.57
N SER A 171 -10.81 -0.06 -2.82
CA SER A 171 -10.53 -1.13 -1.87
C SER A 171 -9.89 -0.63 -0.57
N ALA A 172 -8.99 0.35 -0.66
CA ALA A 172 -8.34 0.99 0.49
C ALA A 172 -9.33 1.76 1.36
N GLU A 173 -10.34 2.41 0.77
CA GLU A 173 -11.43 3.04 1.50
C GLU A 173 -12.27 2.01 2.26
N LYS A 174 -12.62 0.87 1.63
CA LYS A 174 -13.30 -0.23 2.31
C LYS A 174 -12.49 -0.74 3.51
N CYS A 175 -11.18 -0.94 3.31
CA CYS A 175 -10.27 -1.32 4.38
C CYS A 175 -10.32 -0.35 5.58
N LYS A 176 -10.33 0.95 5.33
CA LYS A 176 -10.37 1.97 6.41
C LYS A 176 -11.67 1.96 7.21
N ASN A 177 -12.79 1.69 6.55
CA ASN A 177 -14.12 1.87 7.13
C ASN A 177 -14.64 0.60 7.82
N TYR A 178 -14.55 -0.55 7.15
CA TYR A 178 -15.17 -1.79 7.62
C TYR A 178 -14.39 -3.04 7.21
N GLY A 179 -13.22 -2.88 6.59
CA GLY A 179 -12.52 -4.00 6.00
C GLY A 179 -11.91 -4.93 7.03
N ASN A 180 -11.94 -6.22 6.72
CA ASN A 180 -11.36 -7.19 7.64
C ASN A 180 -9.82 -7.12 7.67
N VAL A 181 -9.22 -7.64 8.74
CA VAL A 181 -7.76 -7.58 8.98
C VAL A 181 -6.96 -8.26 7.86
N TYR A 182 -7.42 -9.42 7.38
CA TYR A 182 -6.77 -10.15 6.30
C TYR A 182 -6.80 -9.32 4.99
N PHE A 183 -7.97 -8.82 4.59
CA PHE A 183 -8.15 -7.98 3.41
C PHE A 183 -7.23 -6.76 3.43
N CYS A 184 -7.22 -6.02 4.53
CA CYS A 184 -6.35 -4.87 4.73
C CYS A 184 -4.85 -5.22 4.67
N ASN A 185 -4.45 -6.37 5.22
CA ASN A 185 -3.06 -6.82 5.15
C ASN A 185 -2.64 -7.17 3.73
N GLU A 186 -3.51 -7.85 2.97
CA GLU A 186 -3.23 -8.17 1.57
C GLU A 186 -3.19 -6.92 0.68
N LEU A 187 -4.00 -5.89 0.97
CA LEU A 187 -3.90 -4.59 0.29
C LEU A 187 -2.56 -3.89 0.56
N GLU A 188 -2.01 -3.97 1.77
CA GLU A 188 -0.68 -3.42 2.06
C GLU A 188 0.44 -4.16 1.33
N LYS A 189 0.33 -5.49 1.21
CA LYS A 189 1.26 -6.27 0.38
C LYS A 189 1.16 -5.85 -1.08
N PHE A 190 -0.06 -5.73 -1.60
CA PHE A 190 -0.31 -5.25 -2.96
C PHE A 190 0.30 -3.85 -3.17
N ARG A 191 0.07 -2.92 -2.24
CA ARG A 191 0.60 -1.55 -2.28
C ARG A 191 2.12 -1.55 -2.46
N THR A 192 2.82 -2.39 -1.71
CA THR A 192 4.27 -2.55 -1.81
C THR A 192 4.67 -3.02 -3.21
N LYS A 193 4.04 -4.09 -3.70
CA LYS A 193 4.31 -4.67 -5.02
C LYS A 193 4.05 -3.69 -6.16
N TYR A 194 2.93 -2.97 -6.11
CA TYR A 194 2.62 -1.93 -7.09
C TYR A 194 3.66 -0.82 -7.06
N ASN A 195 4.05 -0.35 -5.87
CA ASN A 195 5.00 0.76 -5.73
C ASN A 195 6.41 0.42 -6.24
N GLU A 196 6.79 -0.87 -6.19
CA GLU A 196 8.01 -1.38 -6.83
C GLU A 196 7.90 -1.40 -8.35
N TYR A 197 6.73 -1.78 -8.90
CA TYR A 197 6.51 -1.92 -10.35
C TYR A 197 6.06 -0.64 -11.08
N LYS A 198 5.51 0.36 -10.37
CA LYS A 198 4.78 1.52 -10.90
C LYS A 198 5.43 2.14 -12.16
N PRO A 199 4.61 2.67 -13.10
CA PRO A 199 5.15 3.28 -14.31
C PRO A 199 5.98 4.51 -13.95
N SER A 200 6.99 4.82 -14.77
CA SER A 200 7.75 6.06 -14.58
C SER A 200 6.86 7.29 -14.84
N VAL A 201 7.22 8.43 -14.27
CA VAL A 201 6.49 9.71 -14.48
C VAL A 201 6.40 10.06 -15.96
N ASN A 202 7.43 9.70 -16.74
CA ASN A 202 7.47 9.93 -18.17
C ASN A 202 6.62 8.94 -18.97
N GLU A 203 6.29 7.78 -18.40
CA GLU A 203 5.40 6.79 -19.02
C GLU A 203 3.93 7.13 -18.81
N CYS A 204 3.53 7.44 -17.58
CA CYS A 204 2.14 7.74 -17.23
C CYS A 204 2.07 8.86 -16.19
N GLN A 205 1.89 10.10 -16.65
CA GLN A 205 1.91 11.28 -15.78
C GLN A 205 0.71 11.37 -14.81
N GLU A 206 -0.45 10.82 -15.19
CA GLU A 206 -1.70 10.90 -14.41
C GLU A 206 -1.83 9.86 -13.29
N VAL A 207 -0.97 8.84 -13.30
CA VAL A 207 -1.03 7.74 -12.33
C VAL A 207 -0.26 8.17 -11.09
N GLN A 208 -0.98 8.47 -10.00
CA GLN A 208 -0.41 9.00 -8.75
C GLN A 208 0.88 8.27 -8.36
N SER A 209 1.93 9.07 -8.09
CA SER A 209 3.20 8.56 -7.58
C SER A 209 3.00 7.97 -6.18
N TYR A 210 3.29 6.68 -6.03
CA TYR A 210 3.13 5.87 -4.82
C TYR A 210 1.70 5.76 -4.29
N LEU A 211 1.20 4.53 -4.22
CA LEU A 211 -0.07 4.22 -3.58
C LEU A 211 0.00 4.50 -2.06
N PRO A 212 -1.02 5.16 -1.49
CA PRO A 212 -1.07 5.49 -0.07
C PRO A 212 -1.41 4.25 0.78
N SER A 213 -0.93 4.22 2.02
CA SER A 213 -1.28 3.19 3.01
C SER A 213 -2.78 3.20 3.31
N CYS A 214 -3.40 2.02 3.38
CA CYS A 214 -4.78 1.84 3.82
C CYS A 214 -4.88 1.54 5.32
N LYS A 215 -3.78 1.14 5.98
CA LYS A 215 -3.74 1.02 7.44
C LYS A 215 -3.86 2.37 8.10
N ASN A 216 -4.95 2.56 8.85
CA ASN A 216 -5.06 3.62 9.84
C ASN A 216 -4.24 3.18 11.07
N PHE A 217 -3.19 3.92 11.41
CA PHE A 217 -2.61 3.78 12.73
C PHE A 217 -3.66 4.26 13.73
N SER A 218 -4.05 3.41 14.69
CA SER A 218 -4.96 3.85 15.73
C SER A 218 -4.31 5.01 16.50
N THR A 219 -5.13 5.96 16.96
CA THR A 219 -4.65 7.13 17.72
C THR A 219 -3.74 6.70 18.86
N SER A 220 -4.04 5.57 19.52
CA SER A 220 -3.22 4.97 20.57
C SER A 220 -1.83 4.52 20.09
N VAL A 221 -1.71 3.93 18.90
CA VAL A 221 -0.41 3.53 18.32
C VAL A 221 0.40 4.75 17.93
N ILE A 222 -0.23 5.78 17.35
CA ILE A 222 0.44 7.04 17.01
C ILE A 222 0.96 7.72 18.27
N ILE A 223 0.14 7.80 19.32
CA ILE A 223 0.53 8.35 20.63
C ILE A 223 1.67 7.54 21.21
N LEU A 224 1.60 6.21 21.19
CA LEU A 224 2.64 5.34 21.73
C LEU A 224 3.98 5.54 21.02
N ILE A 225 3.98 5.56 19.69
CA ILE A 225 5.19 5.82 18.90
C ILE A 225 5.76 7.21 19.26
N SER A 226 4.90 8.22 19.37
CA SER A 226 5.32 9.59 19.73
C SER A 226 5.94 9.65 21.13
N PHE A 227 5.38 8.92 22.10
CA PHE A 227 5.93 8.83 23.46
C PHE A 227 7.30 8.14 23.47
N ILE A 228 7.44 7.03 22.73
CA ILE A 228 8.71 6.30 22.63
C ILE A 228 9.78 7.18 21.98
N THR A 229 9.47 7.88 20.89
CA THR A 229 10.44 8.74 20.19
C THR A 229 10.88 9.91 21.06
N ILE A 230 9.96 10.59 21.75
CA ILE A 230 10.30 11.66 22.70
C ILE A 230 11.18 11.12 23.84
N SER A 231 10.84 9.95 24.38
CA SER A 231 11.60 9.35 25.49
C SER A 231 13.02 8.98 25.09
N VAL A 232 13.19 8.38 23.91
CA VAL A 232 14.51 8.06 23.34
C VAL A 232 15.30 9.32 23.07
N LEU A 233 14.70 10.32 22.44
CA LEU A 233 15.37 11.58 22.11
C LEU A 233 15.80 12.34 23.37
N SER A 234 14.92 12.42 24.38
CA SER A 234 15.21 13.02 25.68
C SER A 234 16.36 12.30 26.40
N SER A 235 16.35 10.97 26.39
CA SER A 235 17.40 10.15 27.00
C SER A 235 18.75 10.34 26.30
N LEU A 236 18.77 10.38 24.96
CA LEU A 236 19.97 10.67 24.17
C LEU A 236 20.50 12.08 24.47
N LEU A 237 19.63 13.09 24.53
CA LEU A 237 20.02 14.46 24.88
C LEU A 237 20.58 14.55 26.30
N PHE A 238 20.01 13.83 27.27
CA PHE A 238 20.51 13.79 28.64
C PHE A 238 21.91 13.18 28.73
N ILE A 239 22.14 12.06 28.03
CA ILE A 239 23.45 11.41 27.92
C ILE A 239 24.44 12.37 27.24
N LEU A 240 24.07 12.97 26.11
CA LEU A 240 24.94 13.93 25.42
C LEU A 240 25.23 15.15 26.30
N TYR A 241 24.26 15.71 27.00
CA TYR A 241 24.49 16.84 27.91
C TYR A 241 25.44 16.48 29.06
N LYS A 242 25.33 15.27 29.60
CA LYS A 242 26.16 14.81 30.72
C LYS A 242 27.58 14.40 30.28
N PHE A 243 27.72 13.84 29.08
CA PHE A 243 28.97 13.22 28.61
C PHE A 243 29.65 13.98 27.47
N THR A 244 29.02 15.02 26.92
CA THR A 244 29.66 15.95 25.96
C THR A 244 30.10 17.19 26.73
N PRO A 245 31.41 17.38 26.99
CA PRO A 245 31.92 18.49 27.78
C PRO A 245 31.93 19.77 26.94
N LEU A 246 30.75 20.33 26.62
CA LEU A 246 30.65 21.69 26.09
C LEU A 246 31.18 22.73 27.11
N GLY A 247 31.37 22.33 28.38
CA GLY A 247 31.98 23.12 29.45
C GLY A 247 33.51 23.25 29.43
N SER A 248 34.25 22.64 28.50
CA SER A 248 35.73 22.77 28.45
C SER A 248 36.28 23.71 27.36
N CYS A 249 35.46 24.29 26.49
CA CYS A 249 35.92 25.28 25.49
C CYS A 249 35.36 26.70 25.69
N VAL A 250 34.70 27.00 26.81
CA VAL A 250 34.29 28.38 27.16
C VAL A 250 35.24 29.02 28.20
N ARG A 251 36.27 28.31 28.66
CA ARG A 251 37.40 28.92 29.40
C ARG A 251 38.51 29.38 28.45
N PHE A 252 38.20 30.19 27.44
CA PHE A 252 39.21 31.08 26.90
C PHE A 252 39.35 32.27 27.85
N ARG A 253 40.26 32.10 28.82
CA ARG A 253 41.07 33.13 29.50
C ARG A 253 40.49 34.56 29.43
N SER A 254 39.69 34.96 30.42
CA SER A 254 39.56 36.38 30.77
C SER A 254 40.88 36.85 31.41
N LYS A 255 41.93 37.04 30.59
CA LYS A 255 43.10 37.80 31.04
C LYS A 255 42.67 39.26 31.14
N ARG A 256 42.50 39.75 32.37
CA ARG A 256 42.57 41.19 32.66
C ARG A 256 43.86 41.74 32.05
N PRO A 257 43.86 42.85 31.31
CA PRO A 257 45.11 43.47 30.89
C PRO A 257 45.84 43.99 32.14
N GLN A 258 46.98 43.38 32.46
CA GLN A 258 47.95 43.99 33.36
C GLN A 258 48.53 45.22 32.65
N ARG A 259 48.39 46.40 33.26
CA ARG A 259 49.12 47.60 32.85
C ARG A 259 50.61 47.32 32.95
N ILE A 260 51.29 47.28 31.81
CA ILE A 260 52.74 47.30 31.74
C ILE A 260 53.17 48.74 32.05
N TYR A 261 53.85 48.92 33.17
CA TYR A 261 54.51 50.17 33.53
C TYR A 261 55.91 50.12 32.91
N SER A 262 56.09 50.76 31.75
CA SER A 262 57.42 50.96 31.17
C SER A 262 58.03 52.24 31.75
N ASN A 263 58.96 52.08 32.68
CA ASN A 263 59.91 53.13 33.04
C ASN A 263 60.91 53.26 31.88
N PHE A 264 60.79 54.34 31.10
CA PHE A 264 61.91 54.83 30.29
C PHE A 264 62.48 56.07 30.96
N THR A 265 63.73 55.92 31.36
CA THR A 265 64.62 56.92 31.95
C THR A 265 64.84 58.10 31.01
N ASN A 266 64.71 59.30 31.58
CA ASN A 266 65.40 60.55 31.28
C ASN A 266 66.16 60.65 29.94
N GLU A 267 65.61 61.44 29.02
CA GLU A 267 66.40 62.34 28.18
C GLU A 267 65.73 63.71 28.17
N GLU A 268 66.56 64.73 28.38
CA GLU A 268 66.20 66.11 28.59
C GLU A 268 65.73 66.79 27.30
N ALA A 269 64.63 67.53 27.35
CA ALA A 269 64.45 68.77 26.59
C ALA A 269 63.34 69.62 27.21
N LYS A 270 63.74 70.41 28.20
CA LYS A 270 63.49 71.86 28.32
C LYS A 270 62.30 72.47 27.54
N VAL A 271 61.58 73.34 28.28
CA VAL A 271 60.94 74.62 27.87
C VAL A 271 59.45 74.56 27.52
N PHE A 272 58.50 75.38 28.02
CA PHE A 272 58.45 76.49 28.98
C PHE A 272 56.97 76.62 29.48
N TYR A 273 56.80 77.24 30.66
CA TYR A 273 55.64 77.87 31.33
C TYR A 273 54.42 78.27 30.46
N THR A 274 53.16 78.27 30.92
CA THR A 274 52.56 79.11 32.00
C THR A 274 51.15 78.61 32.36
N ARG A 275 50.83 78.34 33.64
CA ARG A 275 50.11 79.21 34.60
C ARG A 275 48.74 79.77 34.13
N GLY A 276 47.67 79.34 34.77
CA GLY A 276 46.36 79.99 34.74
C GLY A 276 45.36 79.37 35.72
N ARG A 277 44.99 80.12 36.77
CA ARG A 277 44.20 79.73 37.95
C ARG A 277 42.94 80.60 38.00
N SER A 278 41.75 80.02 38.22
CA SER A 278 40.62 80.63 38.98
C SER A 278 39.40 79.70 38.92
N ARG A 279 38.91 79.13 40.03
CA ARG A 279 37.91 79.67 41.01
C ARG A 279 36.50 79.90 40.42
N THR A 280 35.55 79.09 40.90
CA THR A 280 34.07 79.23 40.96
C THR A 280 33.63 80.57 41.61
N PRO A 281 32.37 81.09 41.55
CA PRO A 281 31.10 80.36 41.77
C PRO A 281 29.74 80.94 41.20
N GLU A 282 28.62 80.27 41.57
CA GLU A 282 27.24 80.78 41.85
C GLU A 282 26.12 81.01 40.77
N VAL A 283 25.03 80.22 40.93
CA VAL A 283 23.57 80.55 41.07
C VAL A 283 22.74 81.16 39.90
N LYS A 284 21.80 80.34 39.37
CA LYS A 284 20.34 80.47 38.94
C LYS A 284 19.70 81.85 38.61
N PRO A 285 18.43 81.95 38.09
CA PRO A 285 17.57 81.05 37.27
C PRO A 285 16.73 81.77 36.16
N TYR A 286 16.18 81.09 35.11
CA TYR A 286 14.81 81.37 34.60
C TYR A 286 14.24 80.39 33.53
N ASN A 287 12.97 80.05 33.80
CA ASN A 287 11.75 79.59 33.09
C ASN A 287 11.63 79.26 31.57
N ILE A 288 11.05 78.05 31.35
CA ILE A 288 9.81 77.65 30.60
C ILE A 288 9.67 77.98 29.09
N ALA A 289 9.49 76.93 28.26
CA ALA A 289 8.26 76.67 27.49
C ALA A 289 8.26 75.25 26.87
N TYR A 290 7.18 74.50 27.11
CA TYR A 290 6.81 73.28 26.38
C TYR A 290 6.17 73.67 25.04
N ASN A 291 6.31 72.82 24.03
CA ASN A 291 5.21 72.45 23.14
C ASN A 291 5.55 71.13 22.45
N SER A 292 4.71 70.13 22.72
CA SER A 292 4.56 68.87 22.01
C SER A 292 3.42 68.99 21.00
N ILE A 293 3.57 68.29 19.87
CA ILE A 293 2.47 67.78 19.03
C ILE A 293 2.63 66.26 19.04
#